data_AF-A0A2W5SZ10-F1
#
_entry.id   AF-A0A2W5SZ10-F1
#
_cell.length_a   1.000
_cell.length_b   1.000
_cell.length_c   1.000
_cell.angle_alpha   90.00
_cell.angle_beta   90.00
_cell.angle_gamma   90.00
#
_symmetry.space_group_name_H-M   'P 1'
#
loop_
_entity.id
_entity.type
_entity.pdbx_description
1 polymer ?
#
loop_
_entity_poly.entity_id
_entity_poly.type
_entity_poly.pdbx_seq_one_letter_code
_entity_poly.pdbx_strand_id
1 'polypeptide(L)' 'MSSAISPLSFDLDDEYAPQVLGPVDQNLRIVERSVDADVHVRGARVTVSG' A
#
# COMPACT_ATOMS: atom_id res chain seq x y z
N MET A 1 -17.16 -14.66 -9.75
CA MET A 1 -17.64 -13.91 -8.58
C MET A 1 -16.42 -13.18 -8.02
N SER A 2 -16.33 -11.86 -8.18
CA SER A 2 -15.26 -11.08 -7.54
C SER A 2 -15.64 -10.94 -6.07
N SER A 3 -14.84 -11.49 -5.16
CA SER A 3 -15.00 -11.24 -3.74
C SER A 3 -14.37 -9.89 -3.46
N ALA A 4 -15.17 -8.85 -3.26
CA ALA A 4 -14.65 -7.54 -2.86
C ALA A 4 -13.94 -7.70 -1.50
N ILE A 5 -12.62 -7.48 -1.49
CA ILE A 5 -11.83 -7.48 -0.27
C ILE A 5 -12.09 -6.13 0.40
N SER A 6 -12.57 -6.16 1.65
CA SER A 6 -12.76 -4.92 2.40
C SER A 6 -11.41 -4.18 2.49
N PRO A 7 -11.39 -2.86 2.23
CA PRO A 7 -10.15 -2.11 2.24
C PRO A 7 -9.47 -2.22 3.60
N LEU A 8 -8.19 -2.58 3.59
CA LEU A 8 -7.36 -2.66 4.79
C LEU A 8 -6.48 -1.41 4.85
N SER A 9 -6.62 -0.64 5.93
CA SER A 9 -5.76 0.52 6.18
C SER A 9 -4.90 0.26 7.41
N PHE A 10 -3.64 0.65 7.32
CA PHE A 10 -2.69 0.65 8.43
C PHE A 10 -1.76 1.85 8.31
N ASP A 11 -1.26 2.28 9.46
CA ASP A 11 -0.30 3.38 9.55
C ASP A 11 1.11 2.77 9.67
N LEU A 12 2.03 3.23 8.83
CA LEU A 12 3.44 2.94 8.98
C LEU A 12 3.99 3.81 10.10
N ASP A 13 4.96 3.27 10.84
CA ASP A 13 5.78 4.08 11.72
C ASP A 13 6.65 5.02 10.87
N ASP A 14 6.69 6.30 11.25
CA ASP A 14 7.37 7.37 10.54
C ASP A 14 8.87 7.08 10.35
N GLU A 15 9.49 6.33 11.28
CA GLU A 15 10.90 5.92 11.18
C GLU A 15 11.14 5.04 9.95
N TYR A 16 10.21 4.13 9.64
CA TYR A 16 10.36 3.12 8.58
C TYR A 16 9.63 3.50 7.29
N ALA A 17 8.70 4.46 7.34
CA ALA A 17 7.90 4.87 6.18
C ALA A 17 8.75 5.22 4.94
N PRO A 18 9.86 5.99 5.02
CA PRO A 18 10.68 6.29 3.84
C PRO A 18 11.29 5.05 3.17
N GLN A 19 11.65 4.04 3.95
CA GLN A 19 12.26 2.81 3.44
C GLN A 19 11.21 1.86 2.86
N VAL A 20 10.04 1.77 3.49
CA VAL A 20 8.93 0.93 3.03
C VAL A 20 8.32 1.48 1.75
N LEU A 21 8.02 2.79 1.70
CA LEU A 21 7.45 3.44 0.52
C LEU A 21 8.47 3.49 -0.63
N GLY A 22 9.72 3.81 -0.30
CA GLY A 22 10.77 4.06 -1.28
C GLY A 22 10.59 5.40 -2.02
N PRO A 23 11.53 5.77 -2.91
CA PRO A 23 11.44 7.00 -3.68
C PRO A 23 10.18 7.00 -4.56
N VAL A 24 9.30 7.99 -4.37
CA VAL A 24 8.06 8.14 -5.16
C VAL A 24 7.21 6.86 -5.14
N ASP A 25 7.11 6.22 -3.97
CA ASP A 25 6.30 5.02 -3.70
C ASP A 25 6.65 3.80 -4.57
N GLN A 26 7.87 3.74 -5.11
CA GLN A 26 8.29 2.71 -6.07
C GLN A 26 8.13 1.29 -5.52
N ASN A 27 8.37 1.09 -4.23
CA ASN A 27 8.29 -0.25 -3.62
C ASN A 27 6.84 -0.75 -3.60
N LEU A 28 5.87 0.12 -3.37
CA LEU A 28 4.47 -0.26 -3.30
C LEU A 28 3.88 -0.59 -4.67
N ARG A 29 4.34 0.07 -5.74
CA ARG A 29 3.98 -0.31 -7.12
C ARG A 29 4.39 -1.74 -7.49
N ILE A 30 5.45 -2.26 -6.87
CA ILE A 30 5.87 -3.65 -7.03
C ILE A 30 4.86 -4.58 -6.33
N VAL A 31 4.38 -4.17 -5.15
CA VAL A 31 3.36 -4.90 -4.39
C VAL A 31 2.03 -4.93 -5.14
N GLU A 32 1.52 -3.80 -5.63
CA GLU A 32 0.26 -3.74 -6.41
C GLU A 32 0.23 -4.77 -7.54
N ARG A 33 1.31 -4.83 -8.34
CA ARG A 33 1.45 -5.77 -9.47
C ARG A 33 1.54 -7.23 -9.04
N SER A 34 1.98 -7.49 -7.81
CA SER A 34 2.18 -8.84 -7.29
C SER A 34 0.92 -9.40 -6.64
N VAL A 35 0.04 -8.53 -6.12
CA VAL A 35 -1.11 -8.94 -5.29
C VAL A 35 -2.46 -8.65 -5.97
N ASP A 36 -2.48 -8.11 -7.19
CA ASP A 36 -3.70 -7.70 -7.92
C ASP A 36 -4.63 -6.85 -7.03
N ALA A 37 -4.03 -5.86 -6.38
CA ALA A 37 -4.70 -4.97 -5.45
C ALA A 37 -4.24 -3.53 -5.68
N ASP A 38 -5.14 -2.57 -5.46
CA ASP A 38 -4.86 -1.15 -5.47
C ASP A 38 -4.23 -0.75 -4.14
N VAL A 39 -3.10 -0.03 -4.16
CA VAL A 39 -2.41 0.47 -2.96
C VAL A 39 -2.33 1.99 -2.99
N HIS A 40 -3.04 2.64 -2.06
CA HIS A 40 -3.02 4.09 -1.92
C HIS A 40 -2.20 4.52 -0.69
N VAL A 41 -1.43 5.60 -0.85
CA VAL A 41 -0.57 6.16 0.21
C VAL A 41 -0.94 7.62 0.46
N ARG A 42 -1.06 8.00 1.73
CA ARG A 42 -1.19 9.39 2.17
C ARG A 42 -0.32 9.64 3.39
N GLY A 43 0.85 10.24 3.20
CA GLY A 43 1.86 10.34 4.25
C GLY A 43 2.35 8.95 4.63
N ALA A 44 2.26 8.57 5.91
CA ALA A 44 2.60 7.23 6.39
C ALA A 44 1.43 6.23 6.37
N ARG A 45 0.22 6.65 5.98
CA ARG A 45 -0.95 5.78 5.93
C ARG A 45 -1.02 5.03 4.59
N VAL A 46 -1.10 3.71 4.66
CA VAL A 46 -1.27 2.81 3.51
C VAL A 46 -2.67 2.21 3.54
N THR A 47 -3.31 2.16 2.38
CA THR A 47 -4.62 1.52 2.18
C THR A 47 -4.53 0.55 1.02
N VAL A 48 -4.94 -0.69 1.24
CA VAL A 48 -4.96 -1.77 0.24
C VAL A 48 -6.41 -2.15 -0.04
N SER A 49 -6.80 -2.18 -1.31
CA SER A 49 -8.16 -2.55 -1.75
C SER A 49 -8.13 -3.48 -2.97
N GLY A 50 -9.14 -4.35 -3.10
CA GLY A 50 -9.31 -5.28 -4.22
C GLY A 50 -10.78 -5.65 -4.44
#